data_AF-A0A7Y1SWE2-F1
#
_entry.id   AF-A0A7Y1SWE2-F1
#
_cell.length_a   1.000
_cell.length_b   1.000
_cell.length_c   1.000
_cell.angle_alpha   90.00
_cell.angle_beta   90.00
_cell.angle_gamma   90.00
#
_symmetry.space_group_name_H-M   'P 1'
#
loop_
_entity.id
_entity.type
_entity.pdbx_description
1 polymer ?
#
loop_
_entity_poly.entity_id
_entity_poly.type
_entity_poly.pdbx_seq_one_letter_code
_entity_poly.pdbx_strand_id
1 'polypeptide(L)'
;MPQTRPDSLAELIPRLAPGTPFRQGIELVIQQQTGALIILGWNREVSRICTGGFVLRDVDFSPERLAELAKMDGAIVLDIASNQLLRANVHLNPDSALKTTETGTRHRTAERAAAQTGVPVIAISEGRRLATIYSDRYSEELESPTALLPRANEAIHTMERFRRRLDETEEVLDRLEVNDSVTYRTVVSLLQRAELLQRLYRDITRMAVSLGAEGRLIELQAKDAVAGVNDLANLVLADYSAVRGGRTLTLDVFSSLSTEELYDADEAGRALHFNNLDASASARGWR
;
A
#
# COMPACT_ATOMS: atom_id res chain seq x y z
N MET A 1 -8.68 -21.28 8.02
CA MET A 1 -7.23 -20.97 8.06
C MET A 1 -6.95 -19.99 6.94
N PRO A 2 -6.40 -18.80 7.20
CA PRO A 2 -5.99 -17.92 6.11
C PRO A 2 -4.82 -18.62 5.42
N GLN A 3 -5.04 -18.99 4.16
CA GLN A 3 -4.06 -19.74 3.39
C GLN A 3 -2.89 -18.81 3.06
N THR A 4 -1.67 -19.20 3.41
CA THR A 4 -0.44 -18.43 3.20
C THR A 4 -0.22 -18.23 1.69
N ARG A 5 0.01 -16.98 1.27
CA ARG A 5 0.24 -16.62 -0.14
C ARG A 5 1.34 -17.53 -0.74
N PRO A 6 1.11 -18.18 -1.89
CA PRO A 6 2.14 -19.02 -2.53
C PRO A 6 3.31 -18.16 -3.01
N ASP A 7 4.53 -18.66 -2.86
CA ASP A 7 5.77 -17.91 -3.18
C ASP A 7 5.78 -17.36 -4.61
N SER A 8 5.18 -18.10 -5.55
CA SER A 8 5.02 -17.67 -6.95
C SER A 8 4.20 -16.39 -7.12
N LEU A 9 3.17 -16.18 -6.29
CA LEU A 9 2.36 -14.96 -6.33
C LEU A 9 3.10 -13.80 -5.65
N ALA A 10 3.82 -14.07 -4.55
CA ALA A 10 4.62 -13.06 -3.86
C ALA A 10 5.75 -12.47 -4.75
N GLU A 11 6.35 -13.29 -5.61
CA GLU A 11 7.35 -12.83 -6.60
C GLU A 11 6.72 -12.08 -7.79
N LEU A 12 5.47 -12.39 -8.15
CA LEU A 12 4.77 -11.75 -9.27
C LEU A 12 4.16 -10.40 -8.93
N ILE A 13 3.64 -10.22 -7.71
CA ILE A 13 2.98 -8.99 -7.27
C ILE A 13 3.85 -7.74 -7.54
N PRO A 14 5.15 -7.70 -7.20
CA PRO A 14 6.02 -6.57 -7.53
C PRO A 14 6.11 -6.25 -9.03
N ARG A 15 5.98 -7.25 -9.89
CA ARG A 15 6.03 -7.08 -11.37
C ARG A 15 4.72 -6.58 -11.95
N LEU A 16 3.63 -6.70 -11.20
CA LEU A 16 2.28 -6.22 -11.54
C LEU A 16 1.89 -4.98 -10.72
N ALA A 17 2.83 -4.45 -9.93
CA ALA A 17 2.60 -3.26 -9.13
C ALA A 17 2.48 -1.99 -10.00
N PRO A 18 1.81 -0.93 -9.51
CA PRO A 18 1.73 0.35 -10.21
C PRO A 18 3.11 0.91 -10.58
N GLY A 19 3.17 1.62 -11.72
CA GLY A 19 4.40 2.08 -12.34
C GLY A 19 5.22 1.04 -13.12
N THR A 20 4.88 -0.26 -13.07
CA THR A 20 5.54 -1.27 -13.93
C THR A 20 4.96 -1.26 -15.35
N PRO A 21 5.75 -1.63 -16.38
CA PRO A 21 5.23 -1.76 -17.75
C PRO A 21 4.04 -2.75 -17.85
N PHE A 22 4.07 -3.86 -17.11
CA PHE A 22 2.95 -4.80 -17.11
C PHE A 22 1.68 -4.19 -16.54
N ARG A 23 1.80 -3.48 -15.42
CA ARG A 23 0.64 -2.81 -14.83
C ARG A 23 0.10 -1.73 -15.76
N GLN A 24 0.97 -0.93 -16.38
CA GLN A 24 0.56 0.05 -17.38
C GLN A 24 -0.22 -0.60 -18.53
N GLY A 25 0.23 -1.76 -19.03
CA GLY A 25 -0.48 -2.50 -20.07
C GLY A 25 -1.87 -2.97 -19.61
N ILE A 26 -1.98 -3.50 -18.40
CA ILE A 26 -3.26 -3.91 -17.79
C ILE A 26 -4.20 -2.70 -17.65
N GLU A 27 -3.70 -1.56 -17.18
CA GLU A 27 -4.48 -0.33 -17.04
C GLU A 27 -4.97 0.19 -18.40
N LEU A 28 -4.14 0.15 -19.44
CA LEU A 28 -4.55 0.51 -20.79
C LEU A 28 -5.71 -0.37 -21.29
N VAL A 29 -5.66 -1.67 -21.03
CA VAL A 29 -6.76 -2.60 -21.36
C VAL A 29 -8.04 -2.23 -20.59
N ILE A 30 -7.93 -1.98 -19.28
CA ILE A 30 -9.07 -1.52 -18.46
C ILE A 30 -9.67 -0.21 -19.00
N GLN A 31 -8.82 0.77 -19.35
CA GLN A 31 -9.24 2.08 -19.85
C GLN A 31 -9.93 2.00 -21.21
N GLN A 32 -9.47 1.11 -22.09
CA GLN A 32 -10.10 0.81 -23.37
C GLN A 32 -11.45 0.09 -23.20
N GLN A 33 -11.80 -0.30 -21.97
CA GLN A 33 -12.99 -1.09 -21.65
C GLN A 33 -13.02 -2.39 -22.46
N THR A 34 -11.85 -2.96 -22.70
CA THR A 34 -11.71 -4.27 -23.33
C THR A 34 -11.52 -5.32 -22.23
N GLY A 35 -12.27 -6.41 -22.32
CA GLY A 35 -12.03 -7.55 -21.45
C GLY A 35 -10.86 -8.38 -21.99
N ALA A 36 -9.98 -8.88 -21.11
CA ALA A 36 -8.81 -9.64 -21.55
C ALA A 36 -8.48 -10.82 -20.63
N LEU A 37 -7.87 -11.85 -21.21
CA LEU A 37 -7.41 -13.03 -20.50
C LEU A 37 -5.92 -13.22 -20.82
N ILE A 38 -5.05 -13.16 -19.82
CA ILE A 38 -3.59 -13.10 -20.03
C ILE A 38 -2.93 -14.21 -19.20
N ILE A 39 -2.27 -15.17 -19.86
CA ILE A 39 -1.43 -16.19 -19.20
C ILE A 39 -0.01 -15.64 -19.07
N LEU A 40 0.60 -15.74 -17.88
CA LEU A 40 1.91 -15.16 -17.56
C LEU A 40 3.10 -16.14 -17.71
N GLY A 41 2.97 -17.16 -18.56
CA GLY A 41 4.04 -18.09 -18.86
C GLY A 41 3.66 -19.13 -19.91
N TRP A 42 4.66 -19.91 -20.33
CA TRP A 42 4.46 -20.98 -21.30
C TRP A 42 5.11 -22.26 -20.83
N ASN A 43 4.30 -23.30 -20.67
CA ASN A 43 4.75 -24.65 -20.38
C ASN A 43 3.94 -25.68 -21.18
N ARG A 44 4.23 -26.97 -20.97
CA ARG A 44 3.54 -28.05 -21.68
C ARG A 44 2.04 -28.10 -21.38
N GLU A 45 1.62 -27.79 -20.16
CA GLU A 45 0.20 -27.78 -19.77
C GLU A 45 -0.55 -26.62 -20.45
N VAL A 46 0.03 -25.41 -20.46
CA VAL A 46 -0.52 -24.26 -21.20
C VAL A 46 -0.68 -24.62 -22.68
N SER A 47 0.32 -25.25 -23.29
CA SER A 47 0.24 -25.67 -24.69
C SER A 47 -0.88 -26.68 -24.97
N ARG A 48 -1.30 -27.49 -23.99
CA ARG A 48 -2.40 -28.46 -24.18
C ARG A 48 -3.78 -27.81 -24.14
N ILE A 49 -3.93 -26.73 -23.37
CA ILE A 49 -5.21 -26.02 -23.25
C ILE A 49 -5.38 -24.90 -24.27
N CYS A 50 -4.28 -24.43 -24.89
CA CYS A 50 -4.34 -23.40 -25.94
C CYS A 50 -4.69 -24.00 -27.31
N THR A 51 -5.70 -23.45 -27.96
CA THR A 51 -6.07 -23.79 -29.34
C THR A 51 -6.27 -22.52 -30.18
N GLY A 52 -6.08 -22.64 -31.50
CA GLY A 52 -6.17 -21.49 -32.42
C GLY A 52 -5.13 -20.40 -32.17
N GLY A 53 -5.50 -19.16 -32.52
CA GLY A 53 -4.65 -17.97 -32.40
C GLY A 53 -3.43 -17.97 -33.32
N PHE A 54 -2.50 -17.08 -33.03
CA PHE A 54 -1.26 -16.94 -33.79
C PHE A 54 -0.04 -16.87 -32.87
N VAL A 55 1.07 -17.39 -33.38
CA VAL A 55 2.37 -17.37 -32.71
C VAL A 55 3.06 -16.06 -33.03
N LEU A 56 3.45 -15.35 -31.99
CA LEU A 56 4.27 -14.16 -32.07
C LEU A 56 5.73 -14.59 -31.94
N ARG A 57 6.56 -14.25 -32.93
CA ARG A 57 7.99 -14.57 -32.93
C ARG A 57 8.76 -13.29 -32.63
N ASP A 58 9.60 -13.34 -31.60
CA ASP A 58 10.50 -12.24 -31.22
C ASP A 58 9.78 -10.91 -30.97
N VAL A 59 8.61 -10.97 -30.32
CA VAL A 59 7.81 -9.78 -29.98
C VAL A 59 8.00 -9.45 -28.51
N ASP A 60 8.76 -8.39 -28.26
CA ASP A 60 8.90 -7.84 -26.92
C ASP A 60 7.59 -7.25 -26.41
N PHE A 61 7.37 -7.40 -25.12
CA PHE A 61 6.27 -6.76 -24.42
C PHE A 61 6.42 -5.23 -24.48
N SER A 62 5.31 -4.55 -24.80
CA SER A 62 5.09 -3.15 -24.44
C SER A 62 3.65 -3.00 -23.94
N PRO A 63 3.37 -1.99 -23.07
CA PRO A 63 2.02 -1.70 -22.61
C PRO A 63 1.01 -1.57 -23.76
N GLU A 64 1.40 -0.85 -24.81
CA GLU A 64 0.57 -0.57 -25.99
C GLU A 64 0.33 -1.84 -26.80
N ARG A 65 1.34 -2.69 -26.98
CA ARG A 65 1.18 -3.97 -27.69
C ARG A 65 0.22 -4.89 -26.95
N LEU A 66 0.32 -4.97 -25.62
CA LEU A 66 -0.65 -5.76 -24.85
C LEU A 66 -2.06 -5.23 -25.06
N ALA A 67 -2.24 -3.91 -24.98
CA ALA A 67 -3.54 -3.28 -25.14
C ALA A 67 -4.12 -3.49 -26.55
N GLU A 68 -3.31 -3.37 -27.61
CA GLU A 68 -3.75 -3.64 -28.98
C GLU A 68 -4.16 -5.10 -29.19
N LEU A 69 -3.36 -6.05 -28.67
CA LEU A 69 -3.69 -7.48 -28.76
C LEU A 69 -4.96 -7.84 -27.97
N ALA A 70 -5.23 -7.13 -26.86
CA ALA A 70 -6.40 -7.34 -26.03
C ALA A 70 -7.72 -6.90 -26.68
N LYS A 71 -7.66 -6.13 -27.78
CA LYS A 71 -8.85 -5.82 -28.60
C LYS A 71 -9.36 -7.04 -29.36
N MET A 72 -8.52 -8.06 -29.53
CA MET A 72 -8.91 -9.32 -30.15
C MET A 72 -9.63 -10.20 -29.12
N ASP A 73 -10.56 -11.02 -29.60
CA ASP A 73 -11.15 -12.06 -28.77
C ASP A 73 -10.12 -13.11 -28.34
N GLY A 74 -10.40 -13.80 -27.23
CA GLY A 74 -9.55 -14.87 -26.72
C GLY A 74 -8.53 -14.41 -25.67
N ALA A 75 -7.43 -15.17 -25.58
CA ALA A 75 -6.38 -14.95 -24.59
C ALA A 75 -5.05 -14.58 -25.24
N ILE A 76 -4.19 -13.97 -24.42
CA ILE A 76 -2.82 -13.60 -24.73
C ILE A 76 -1.90 -14.46 -23.85
N VAL A 77 -0.85 -15.01 -24.44
CA VAL A 77 0.21 -15.69 -23.71
C VAL A 77 1.42 -14.77 -23.70
N LEU A 78 1.83 -14.40 -22.50
CA LEU A 78 2.97 -13.55 -22.20
C LEU A 78 3.93 -14.37 -21.35
N ASP A 79 5.19 -14.50 -21.76
CA ASP A 79 6.23 -14.92 -20.83
C ASP A 79 6.70 -13.70 -20.05
N ILE A 80 6.27 -13.63 -18.80
CA ILE A 80 6.63 -12.53 -17.94
C ILE A 80 8.14 -12.54 -17.66
N ALA A 81 8.81 -13.70 -17.55
CA ALA A 81 10.23 -13.76 -17.19
C ALA A 81 11.13 -13.11 -18.25
N SER A 82 10.85 -13.37 -19.53
CA SER A 82 11.58 -12.81 -20.67
C SER A 82 10.98 -11.50 -21.21
N ASN A 83 9.85 -11.03 -20.67
CA ASN A 83 9.08 -9.90 -21.20
C ASN A 83 8.68 -10.09 -22.67
N GLN A 84 8.26 -11.30 -23.08
CA GLN A 84 7.91 -11.59 -24.48
C GLN A 84 6.44 -11.99 -24.65
N LEU A 85 5.79 -11.38 -25.63
CA LEU A 85 4.46 -11.80 -26.09
C LEU A 85 4.63 -13.01 -27.00
N LEU A 86 4.07 -14.15 -26.61
CA LEU A 86 4.27 -15.42 -27.29
C LEU A 86 3.12 -15.79 -28.23
N ARG A 87 1.89 -15.51 -27.81
CA ARG A 87 0.68 -15.82 -28.58
C ARG A 87 -0.43 -14.81 -28.28
N ALA A 88 -1.32 -14.64 -29.25
CA ALA A 88 -2.54 -13.86 -29.07
C ALA A 88 -3.71 -14.51 -29.80
N ASN A 89 -4.92 -14.12 -29.43
CA ASN A 89 -6.19 -14.66 -29.92
C ASN A 89 -6.27 -16.20 -29.76
N VAL A 90 -5.69 -16.73 -28.67
CA VAL A 90 -5.79 -18.18 -28.37
C VAL A 90 -7.05 -18.46 -27.58
N HIS A 91 -7.69 -19.58 -27.86
CA HIS A 91 -8.78 -20.08 -27.03
C HIS A 91 -8.22 -20.98 -25.93
N LEU A 92 -8.55 -20.68 -24.68
CA LEU A 92 -8.18 -21.51 -23.52
C LEU A 92 -9.30 -22.49 -23.21
N ASN A 93 -8.97 -23.78 -23.24
CA ASN A 93 -9.91 -24.87 -22.96
C ASN A 93 -9.43 -25.71 -21.76
N PRO A 94 -9.43 -25.16 -20.53
CA PRO A 94 -9.11 -25.92 -19.34
C PRO A 94 -10.23 -26.91 -18.99
N ASP A 95 -9.91 -27.91 -18.17
CA ASP A 95 -10.83 -28.94 -17.74
C ASP A 95 -12.05 -28.34 -17.03
N SER A 96 -13.23 -28.64 -17.59
CA SER A 96 -14.51 -28.16 -17.08
C SER A 96 -14.92 -28.80 -15.75
N ALA A 97 -14.32 -29.93 -15.37
CA ALA A 97 -14.54 -30.59 -14.09
C ALA A 97 -13.86 -29.86 -12.91
N LEU A 98 -12.90 -28.96 -13.18
CA LEU A 98 -12.29 -28.14 -12.14
C LEU A 98 -13.33 -27.19 -11.53
N LYS A 99 -13.41 -27.22 -10.19
CA LYS A 99 -14.30 -26.34 -9.42
C LYS A 99 -13.86 -24.89 -9.60
N THR A 100 -14.84 -23.99 -9.60
CA THR A 100 -14.64 -22.55 -9.73
C THR A 100 -15.67 -21.85 -8.85
N THR A 101 -15.26 -20.80 -8.15
CA THR A 101 -16.18 -19.93 -7.40
C THR A 101 -16.60 -18.70 -8.20
N GLU A 102 -16.03 -18.53 -9.40
CA GLU A 102 -16.26 -17.38 -10.25
C GLU A 102 -17.55 -17.49 -11.06
N THR A 103 -18.19 -16.34 -11.31
CA THR A 103 -19.47 -16.28 -12.03
C THR A 103 -19.33 -15.90 -13.50
N GLY A 104 -18.28 -15.14 -13.87
CA GLY A 104 -18.01 -14.73 -15.25
C GLY A 104 -17.26 -15.78 -16.06
N THR A 105 -17.64 -16.00 -17.33
CA THR A 105 -16.97 -16.98 -18.22
C THR A 105 -15.45 -16.80 -18.24
N ARG A 106 -14.98 -15.56 -18.39
CA ARG A 106 -13.55 -15.23 -18.43
C ARG A 106 -12.83 -15.53 -17.11
N HIS A 107 -13.44 -15.18 -15.98
CA HIS A 107 -12.89 -15.45 -14.65
C HIS A 107 -12.87 -16.95 -14.33
N ARG A 108 -13.94 -17.69 -14.68
CA ARG A 108 -13.96 -19.16 -14.57
C ARG A 108 -12.86 -19.82 -15.39
N THR A 109 -12.66 -19.36 -16.62
CA THR A 109 -11.58 -19.87 -17.48
C THR A 109 -10.21 -19.54 -16.88
N ALA A 110 -10.02 -18.33 -16.35
CA ALA A 110 -8.76 -17.91 -15.71
C ALA A 110 -8.43 -18.78 -14.49
N GLU A 111 -9.38 -18.95 -13.57
CA GLU A 111 -9.22 -19.75 -12.35
C GLU A 111 -8.87 -21.21 -12.70
N ARG A 112 -9.61 -21.81 -13.64
CA ARG A 112 -9.37 -23.19 -14.07
C ARG A 112 -8.04 -23.36 -14.81
N ALA A 113 -7.70 -22.43 -15.69
CA ALA A 113 -6.44 -22.46 -16.42
C ALA A 113 -5.26 -22.32 -15.45
N ALA A 114 -5.35 -21.42 -14.46
CA ALA A 114 -4.33 -21.26 -13.43
C ALA A 114 -4.16 -22.54 -12.59
N ALA A 115 -5.28 -23.11 -12.12
CA ALA A 115 -5.27 -24.34 -11.33
C ALA A 115 -4.74 -25.55 -12.12
N GLN A 116 -5.09 -25.69 -13.39
CA GLN A 116 -4.65 -26.82 -14.22
C GLN A 116 -3.19 -26.73 -14.64
N THR A 117 -2.73 -25.54 -15.02
CA THR A 117 -1.41 -25.36 -15.62
C THR A 117 -0.32 -25.03 -14.61
N GLY A 118 -0.71 -24.60 -13.41
CA GLY A 118 0.19 -24.01 -12.42
C GLY A 118 0.79 -22.68 -12.86
N VAL A 119 0.33 -22.10 -13.98
CA VAL A 119 0.80 -20.82 -14.52
C VAL A 119 -0.21 -19.73 -14.18
N PRO A 120 0.22 -18.61 -13.59
CA PRO A 120 -0.71 -17.54 -13.22
C PRO A 120 -1.42 -16.92 -14.42
N VAL A 121 -2.69 -16.59 -14.24
CA VAL A 121 -3.58 -16.05 -15.27
C VAL A 121 -4.28 -14.80 -14.75
N ILE A 122 -4.24 -13.72 -15.54
CA ILE A 122 -4.97 -12.48 -15.26
C ILE A 122 -6.26 -12.45 -16.05
N ALA A 123 -7.37 -12.18 -15.39
CA ALA A 123 -8.64 -11.84 -16.03
C ALA A 123 -8.95 -10.36 -15.81
N ILE A 124 -9.27 -9.66 -16.90
CA ILE A 124 -9.72 -8.26 -16.88
C ILE A 124 -11.22 -8.23 -17.20
N SER A 125 -11.99 -7.67 -16.27
CA SER A 125 -13.44 -7.52 -16.39
C SER A 125 -13.80 -6.22 -17.09
N GLU A 126 -14.46 -6.32 -18.24
CA GLU A 126 -14.97 -5.17 -19.00
C GLU A 126 -15.97 -4.35 -18.16
N GLY A 127 -16.96 -5.01 -17.55
CA GLY A 127 -18.02 -4.33 -16.80
C GLY A 127 -17.56 -3.76 -15.46
N ARG A 128 -16.65 -4.47 -14.75
CA ARG A 128 -16.20 -4.04 -13.42
C ARG A 128 -14.95 -3.14 -13.45
N ARG A 129 -14.25 -3.06 -14.59
CA ARG A 129 -13.02 -2.28 -14.78
C ARG A 129 -11.93 -2.61 -13.75
N LEU A 130 -11.74 -3.90 -13.50
CA LEU A 130 -10.77 -4.41 -12.55
C LEU A 130 -10.15 -5.70 -13.08
N ALA A 131 -8.90 -5.89 -12.69
CA ALA A 131 -8.09 -7.05 -13.03
C ALA A 131 -7.95 -7.96 -11.82
N THR A 132 -8.02 -9.26 -12.03
CA THR A 132 -7.83 -10.28 -10.99
C THR A 132 -6.76 -11.25 -11.48
N ILE A 133 -5.75 -11.49 -10.66
CA ILE A 133 -4.77 -12.55 -10.90
C ILE A 133 -5.19 -13.83 -10.20
N TYR A 134 -5.09 -14.96 -10.89
CA TYR A 134 -5.34 -16.30 -10.39
C TYR A 134 -4.03 -17.10 -10.41
N SER A 135 -3.72 -17.79 -9.32
CA SER A 135 -2.58 -18.70 -9.20
C SER A 135 -2.95 -19.88 -8.32
N ASP A 136 -2.96 -21.09 -8.89
CA ASP A 136 -3.44 -22.31 -8.23
C ASP A 136 -4.85 -22.12 -7.65
N ARG A 137 -4.99 -22.07 -6.31
CA ARG A 137 -6.27 -21.86 -5.61
C ARG A 137 -6.43 -20.44 -5.04
N TYR A 138 -5.52 -19.54 -5.36
CA TYR A 138 -5.51 -18.17 -4.86
C TYR A 138 -5.91 -17.21 -5.96
N SER A 139 -6.68 -16.19 -5.58
CA SER A 139 -6.96 -15.04 -6.41
C SER A 139 -6.72 -13.76 -5.64
N GLU A 140 -6.25 -12.72 -6.34
CA GLU A 140 -6.04 -11.40 -5.79
C GLU A 140 -6.51 -10.35 -6.80
N GLU A 141 -7.34 -9.41 -6.34
CA GLU A 141 -7.73 -8.27 -7.16
C GLU A 141 -6.58 -7.26 -7.21
N LEU A 142 -6.22 -6.85 -8.41
CA LEU A 142 -5.21 -5.85 -8.65
C LEU A 142 -5.85 -4.46 -8.49
N GLU A 143 -5.76 -3.89 -7.28
CA GLU A 143 -6.33 -2.57 -6.98
C GLU A 143 -5.84 -1.50 -7.95
N SER A 144 -6.77 -0.66 -8.43
CA SER A 144 -6.46 0.39 -9.41
C SER A 144 -5.59 1.52 -8.80
N PRO A 145 -4.48 1.92 -9.46
CA PRO A 145 -3.69 3.09 -9.06
C PRO A 145 -4.49 4.39 -9.06
N THR A 146 -5.50 4.50 -9.93
CA THR A 146 -6.31 5.73 -10.09
C THR A 146 -7.17 6.05 -8.85
N ALA A 147 -7.40 5.09 -7.96
CA ALA A 147 -8.05 5.33 -6.68
C ALA A 147 -7.04 5.57 -5.53
N LEU A 148 -5.86 4.97 -5.60
CA LEU A 148 -4.85 5.03 -4.55
C LEU A 148 -4.06 6.34 -4.57
N LEU A 149 -3.66 6.82 -5.75
CA LEU A 149 -2.83 8.02 -5.86
C LEU A 149 -3.53 9.30 -5.37
N PRO A 150 -4.80 9.58 -5.73
CA PRO A 150 -5.52 10.74 -5.18
C PRO A 150 -5.64 10.70 -3.65
N ARG A 151 -5.91 9.52 -3.07
CA ARG A 151 -5.98 9.33 -1.61
C ARG A 151 -4.62 9.57 -0.94
N ALA A 152 -3.53 9.10 -1.56
CA ALA A 152 -2.17 9.35 -1.08
C ALA A 152 -1.85 10.86 -1.10
N ASN A 153 -2.21 11.58 -2.16
CA ASN A 153 -2.03 13.03 -2.24
C ASN A 153 -2.85 13.78 -1.17
N GLU A 154 -4.10 13.38 -0.94
CA GLU A 154 -4.93 13.95 0.13
C GLU A 154 -4.33 13.71 1.54
N ALA A 155 -3.77 12.52 1.76
CA ALA A 155 -3.09 12.19 2.99
C ALA A 155 -1.82 13.04 3.21
N ILE A 156 -1.01 13.27 2.17
CA ILE A 156 0.15 14.18 2.24
C ILE A 156 -0.28 15.60 2.62
N HIS A 157 -1.30 16.15 1.99
CA HIS A 157 -1.82 17.48 2.37
C HIS A 157 -2.35 17.53 3.81
N THR A 158 -2.92 16.44 4.30
CA THR A 158 -3.34 16.31 5.70
C THR A 158 -2.13 16.29 6.64
N MET A 159 -1.08 15.57 6.25
CA MET A 159 0.16 15.46 7.01
C MET A 159 0.89 16.80 7.10
N GLU A 160 0.93 17.60 6.03
CA GLU A 160 1.47 18.97 6.04
C GLU A 160 0.69 19.89 7.00
N ARG A 161 -0.63 19.71 7.12
CA ARG A 161 -1.43 20.44 8.11
C ARG A 161 -1.11 20.01 9.53
N PHE A 162 -0.87 18.71 9.75
CA PHE A 162 -0.52 18.17 11.06
C PHE A 162 0.87 18.63 11.49
N ARG A 163 1.85 18.64 10.56
CA ARG A 163 3.19 19.18 10.80
C ARG A 163 3.13 20.65 11.21
N ARG A 164 2.42 21.51 10.47
CA ARG A 164 2.25 22.92 10.86
C ARG A 164 1.65 23.08 12.26
N ARG A 165 0.64 22.26 12.61
CA ARG A 165 0.04 22.31 13.96
C ARG A 165 0.98 21.83 15.06
N LEU A 166 1.88 20.90 14.76
CA LEU A 166 2.94 20.48 15.67
C LEU A 166 3.90 21.66 15.90
N ASP A 167 4.38 22.29 14.83
CA ASP A 167 5.30 23.43 14.87
C ASP A 167 4.69 24.61 15.67
N GLU A 168 3.42 24.94 15.42
CA GLU A 168 2.69 25.95 16.21
C GLU A 168 2.62 25.60 17.70
N THR A 169 2.49 24.32 18.04
CA THR A 169 2.41 23.85 19.44
C THR A 169 3.79 23.85 20.10
N GLU A 170 4.84 23.55 19.34
CA GLU A 170 6.24 23.68 19.76
C GLU A 170 6.55 25.14 20.10
N GLU A 171 6.24 26.10 19.22
CA GLU A 171 6.43 27.52 19.50
C GLU A 171 5.67 27.99 20.75
N VAL A 172 4.48 27.44 21.01
CA VAL A 172 3.73 27.73 22.24
C VAL A 172 4.47 27.19 23.45
N LEU A 173 4.98 25.96 23.39
CA LEU A 173 5.77 25.36 24.48
C LEU A 173 7.03 26.20 24.75
N ASP A 174 7.78 26.58 23.72
CA ASP A 174 8.98 27.44 23.84
C ASP A 174 8.68 28.74 24.59
N ARG A 175 7.59 29.42 24.21
CA ARG A 175 7.17 30.66 24.87
C ARG A 175 6.79 30.44 26.33
N LEU A 176 6.16 29.30 26.66
CA LEU A 176 5.78 28.99 28.03
C LEU A 176 6.99 28.59 28.88
N GLU A 177 7.98 27.92 28.29
CA GLU A 177 9.26 27.59 28.93
C GLU A 177 10.04 28.84 29.32
N VAL A 178 10.17 29.80 28.41
CA VAL A 178 10.85 31.09 28.68
C VAL A 178 10.19 31.86 29.83
N ASN A 179 8.87 31.70 30.01
CA ASN A 179 8.09 32.36 31.04
C ASN A 179 7.87 31.50 32.30
N ASP A 180 8.51 30.33 32.42
CA ASP A 180 8.35 29.37 33.54
C ASP A 180 6.87 29.03 33.84
N SER A 181 6.05 28.91 32.80
CA SER A 181 4.59 28.79 32.89
C SER A 181 4.02 27.53 32.21
N VAL A 182 4.88 26.55 31.93
CA VAL A 182 4.50 25.29 31.29
C VAL A 182 3.60 24.46 32.21
N THR A 183 2.62 23.79 31.60
CA THR A 183 1.79 22.76 32.27
C THR A 183 1.93 21.43 31.56
N TYR A 184 1.70 20.32 32.28
CA TYR A 184 1.72 18.98 31.66
C TYR A 184 0.70 18.85 30.50
N ARG A 185 -0.40 19.62 30.52
CA ARG A 185 -1.36 19.70 29.41
C ARG A 185 -0.70 20.15 28.11
N THR A 186 0.18 21.17 28.18
CA THR A 186 0.87 21.69 27.00
C THR A 186 1.90 20.69 26.45
N VAL A 187 2.59 19.98 27.35
CA VAL A 187 3.50 18.88 27.00
C VAL A 187 2.75 17.74 26.31
N VAL A 188 1.65 17.26 26.90
CA VAL A 188 0.79 16.21 26.33
C VAL A 188 0.29 16.62 24.95
N SER A 189 -0.17 17.87 24.80
CA SER A 189 -0.69 18.41 23.53
C SER A 189 0.34 18.34 22.39
N LEU A 190 1.63 18.60 22.68
CA LEU A 190 2.71 18.48 21.71
C LEU A 190 2.97 17.01 21.36
N LEU A 191 3.10 16.15 22.37
CA LEU A 191 3.40 14.72 22.20
C LEU A 191 2.27 13.98 21.47
N GLN A 192 1.01 14.32 21.73
CA GLN A 192 -0.16 13.81 20.98
C GLN A 192 -0.05 14.14 19.49
N ARG A 193 0.31 15.39 19.15
CA ARG A 193 0.46 15.82 17.74
C ARG A 193 1.62 15.10 17.05
N ALA A 194 2.73 14.93 17.75
CA ALA A 194 3.87 14.17 17.24
C ALA A 194 3.47 12.71 16.93
N GLU A 195 2.77 12.03 17.84
CA GLU A 195 2.30 10.66 17.61
C GLU A 195 1.25 10.56 16.50
N LEU A 196 0.29 11.49 16.44
CA LEU A 196 -0.71 11.53 15.37
C LEU A 196 -0.04 11.67 13.99
N LEU A 197 1.00 12.50 13.90
CA LEU A 197 1.80 12.67 12.69
C LEU A 197 2.56 11.38 12.33
N GLN A 198 3.14 10.68 13.32
CA GLN A 198 3.79 9.37 13.12
C GLN A 198 2.81 8.27 12.67
N ARG A 199 1.58 8.26 13.19
CA ARG A 199 0.51 7.34 12.73
C ARG A 199 0.17 7.59 11.26
N LEU A 200 -0.04 8.84 10.89
CA LEU A 200 -0.36 9.20 9.51
C LEU A 200 0.79 8.84 8.55
N TYR A 201 2.04 9.05 8.97
CA TYR A 201 3.21 8.61 8.21
C TYR A 201 3.23 7.11 7.95
N ARG A 202 2.93 6.29 8.96
CA ARG A 202 2.82 4.82 8.80
C ARG A 202 1.75 4.45 7.79
N ASP A 203 0.61 5.13 7.78
CA ASP A 203 -0.49 4.87 6.86
C ASP A 203 -0.13 5.24 5.42
N ILE A 204 0.50 6.42 5.24
CA ILE A 204 0.99 6.89 3.93
C ILE A 204 2.06 5.97 3.38
N THR A 205 2.99 5.50 4.22
CA THR A 205 4.04 4.57 3.80
C THR A 205 3.45 3.24 3.30
N ARG A 206 2.38 2.72 3.93
CA ARG A 206 1.66 1.54 3.43
C ARG A 206 1.03 1.79 2.06
N MET A 207 0.40 2.95 1.86
CA MET A 207 -0.14 3.33 0.55
C MET A 207 0.96 3.48 -0.52
N ALA A 208 2.10 4.07 -0.17
CA ALA A 208 3.23 4.23 -1.06
C ALA A 208 3.82 2.89 -1.52
N VAL A 209 3.91 1.91 -0.62
CA VAL A 209 4.31 0.53 -0.98
C VAL A 209 3.33 -0.08 -2.00
N SER A 210 2.02 0.09 -1.79
CA SER A 210 1.00 -0.39 -2.75
C SER A 210 1.07 0.32 -4.11
N LEU A 211 1.53 1.58 -4.15
CA LEU A 211 1.75 2.36 -5.37
C LEU A 211 3.06 2.02 -6.09
N GLY A 212 3.93 1.17 -5.52
CA GLY A 212 5.18 0.76 -6.16
C GLY A 212 6.04 1.95 -6.59
N ALA A 213 6.43 2.00 -7.86
CA ALA A 213 7.30 3.05 -8.38
C ALA A 213 6.63 4.44 -8.34
N GLU A 214 5.30 4.51 -8.47
CA GLU A 214 4.53 5.75 -8.39
C GLU A 214 4.43 6.30 -6.95
N GLY A 215 4.65 5.44 -5.94
CA GLY A 215 4.65 5.81 -4.53
C GLY A 215 5.93 6.50 -4.04
N ARG A 216 7.01 6.49 -4.84
CA ARG A 216 8.32 6.98 -4.41
C ARG A 216 8.33 8.46 -4.01
N LEU A 217 7.62 9.31 -4.75
CA LEU A 217 7.51 10.73 -4.43
C LEU A 217 6.69 10.95 -3.15
N ILE A 218 5.59 10.21 -3.00
CA ILE A 218 4.74 10.23 -1.81
C ILE A 218 5.55 9.84 -0.57
N GLU A 219 6.35 8.77 -0.65
CA GLU A 219 7.20 8.33 0.46
C GLU A 219 8.25 9.39 0.84
N LEU A 220 8.87 10.04 -0.15
CA LEU A 220 9.85 11.09 0.10
C LEU A 220 9.22 12.29 0.82
N GLN A 221 8.05 12.75 0.36
CA GLN A 221 7.28 13.82 0.99
C GLN A 221 6.82 13.43 2.41
N ALA A 222 6.37 12.18 2.57
CA ALA A 222 5.98 11.60 3.85
C ALA A 222 7.13 11.68 4.87
N LYS A 223 8.32 11.25 4.43
CA LYS A 223 9.54 11.22 5.24
C LYS A 223 10.03 12.61 5.61
N ASP A 224 9.96 13.56 4.69
CA ASP A 224 10.37 14.94 4.93
C ASP A 224 9.51 15.61 6.01
N ALA A 225 8.18 15.43 5.96
CA ALA A 225 7.28 16.04 6.94
C ALA A 225 7.43 15.49 8.38
N VAL A 226 7.96 14.27 8.54
CA VAL A 226 8.22 13.68 9.86
C VAL A 226 9.67 13.80 10.33
N ALA A 227 10.53 14.44 9.52
CA ALA A 227 11.91 14.66 9.88
C ALA A 227 12.02 15.45 11.20
N GLY A 228 12.85 14.99 12.13
CA GLY A 228 13.06 15.62 13.44
C GLY A 228 11.92 15.46 14.46
N VAL A 229 10.75 14.95 14.06
CA VAL A 229 9.59 14.82 14.97
C VAL A 229 9.87 13.87 16.14
N ASN A 230 10.51 12.72 15.87
CA ASN A 230 10.86 11.77 16.92
C ASN A 230 11.92 12.33 17.86
N ASP A 231 12.89 13.08 17.33
CA ASP A 231 13.94 13.69 18.14
C ASP A 231 13.36 14.75 19.07
N LEU A 232 12.53 15.66 18.53
CA LEU A 232 11.77 16.63 19.32
C LEU A 232 10.95 15.95 20.42
N ALA A 233 10.16 14.94 20.08
CA ALA A 233 9.32 14.25 21.04
C ALA A 233 10.14 13.57 22.14
N ASN A 234 11.28 12.96 21.80
CA ASN A 234 12.18 12.33 22.77
C ASN A 234 12.83 13.36 23.70
N LEU A 235 13.20 14.54 23.20
CA LEU A 235 13.75 15.63 24.02
C LEU A 235 12.69 16.16 24.99
N VAL A 236 11.47 16.42 24.52
CA VAL A 236 10.33 16.83 25.36
C VAL A 236 10.01 15.76 26.41
N LEU A 237 10.02 14.48 26.04
CA LEU A 237 9.84 13.38 27.01
C LEU A 237 10.97 13.34 28.04
N ALA A 238 12.22 13.57 27.64
CA ALA A 238 13.36 13.61 28.55
C ALA A 238 13.26 14.77 29.56
N ASP A 239 12.79 15.93 29.10
CA ASP A 239 12.58 17.12 29.92
C ASP A 239 11.46 16.94 30.94
N TYR A 240 10.34 16.35 30.53
CA TYR A 240 9.12 16.35 31.32
C TYR A 240 8.74 14.98 31.93
N SER A 241 9.57 13.94 31.80
CA SER A 241 9.22 12.60 32.31
C SER A 241 8.93 12.59 33.81
N ALA A 242 7.83 11.96 34.23
CA ALA A 242 7.55 11.74 35.65
C ALA A 242 8.48 10.67 36.27
N VAL A 243 9.08 9.80 35.44
CA VAL A 243 9.91 8.67 35.88
C VAL A 243 11.35 9.10 36.10
N ARG A 244 11.80 9.09 37.37
CA ARG A 244 13.22 9.26 37.72
C ARG A 244 13.93 7.91 37.68
N GLY A 245 15.00 7.78 36.88
CA GLY A 245 16.01 6.73 37.06
C GLY A 245 15.99 5.50 36.15
N GLY A 246 15.88 5.66 34.82
CA GLY A 246 16.57 4.71 33.92
C GLY A 246 15.85 4.22 32.67
N ARG A 247 14.59 4.59 32.42
CA ARG A 247 13.91 4.24 31.16
C ARG A 247 13.55 5.51 30.39
N THR A 248 14.23 5.72 29.26
CA THR A 248 13.88 6.77 28.29
C THR A 248 12.51 6.44 27.73
N LEU A 249 11.54 7.32 27.97
CA LEU A 249 10.23 7.22 27.32
C LEU A 249 10.40 7.66 25.87
N THR A 250 9.83 6.88 24.95
CA THR A 250 9.68 7.22 23.53
C THR A 250 8.19 7.42 23.24
N LEU A 251 7.85 7.89 22.04
CA LEU A 251 6.45 7.97 21.59
C LEU A 251 5.70 6.62 21.62
N ASP A 252 6.41 5.49 21.67
CA ASP A 252 5.83 4.15 21.75
C ASP A 252 4.94 3.94 22.99
N VAL A 253 5.03 4.80 24.01
CA VAL A 253 4.10 4.84 25.14
C VAL A 253 2.64 4.99 24.70
N PHE A 254 2.39 5.62 23.56
CA PHE A 254 1.07 5.79 22.99
C PHE A 254 0.65 4.65 22.05
N SER A 255 1.53 3.67 21.79
CA SER A 255 1.26 2.61 20.82
C SER A 255 0.02 1.76 21.14
N SER A 256 -0.34 1.65 22.42
CA SER A 256 -1.52 0.93 22.89
C SER A 256 -2.82 1.75 22.82
N LEU A 257 -2.73 3.07 22.67
CA LEU A 257 -3.92 3.93 22.60
C LEU A 257 -4.51 3.90 21.20
N SER A 258 -5.83 3.77 21.10
CA SER A 258 -6.57 4.11 19.88
C SER A 258 -6.41 5.59 19.52
N THR A 259 -6.79 5.96 18.31
CA THR A 259 -6.72 7.37 17.89
C THR A 259 -7.68 8.24 18.72
N GLU A 260 -8.85 7.71 19.10
CA GLU A 260 -9.82 8.42 19.95
C GLU A 260 -9.26 8.66 21.35
N GLU A 261 -8.70 7.62 21.98
CA GLU A 261 -8.03 7.73 23.28
C GLU A 261 -6.83 8.68 23.21
N LEU A 262 -6.07 8.68 22.10
CA LEU A 262 -4.96 9.59 21.92
C LEU A 262 -5.41 11.06 21.85
N TYR A 263 -6.61 11.37 21.36
CA TYR A 263 -7.14 12.73 21.37
C TYR A 263 -7.59 13.17 22.78
N ASP A 264 -7.93 12.23 23.65
CA ASP A 264 -8.22 12.52 25.05
C ASP A 264 -6.91 12.85 25.79
N ALA A 265 -6.79 14.10 26.23
CA ALA A 265 -5.61 14.58 26.94
C ALA A 265 -5.38 13.83 28.26
N ASP A 266 -6.44 13.40 28.94
CA ASP A 266 -6.33 12.69 30.22
C ASP A 266 -5.86 11.25 30.00
N GLU A 267 -6.29 10.57 28.94
CA GLU A 267 -5.75 9.24 28.57
C GLU A 267 -4.28 9.33 28.13
N ALA A 268 -3.95 10.28 27.27
CA ALA A 268 -2.57 10.50 26.86
C ALA A 268 -1.67 10.89 28.05
N GLY A 269 -2.18 11.72 28.96
CA GLY A 269 -1.51 12.07 30.21
C GLY A 269 -1.25 10.86 31.11
N ARG A 270 -2.24 9.98 31.26
CA ARG A 270 -2.10 8.72 32.01
C ARG A 270 -1.00 7.82 31.44
N ALA A 271 -0.92 7.70 30.11
CA ALA A 271 0.13 6.91 29.45
C ALA A 271 1.55 7.46 29.74
N LEU A 272 1.66 8.76 30.01
CA LEU A 272 2.90 9.45 30.40
C LEU A 272 3.12 9.51 31.91
N HIS A 273 2.23 8.91 32.71
CA HIS A 273 2.22 8.97 34.17
C HIS A 273 2.05 10.40 34.73
N PHE A 274 1.35 11.27 34.01
CA PHE A 274 0.96 12.60 34.49
C PHE A 274 -0.39 12.52 35.21
N ASN A 275 -0.37 12.78 36.52
CA ASN A 275 -1.56 12.67 37.38
C ASN A 275 -2.42 13.94 37.42
N ASN A 276 -1.84 15.10 37.09
CA ASN A 276 -2.54 16.38 37.03
C ASN A 276 -1.98 17.19 35.85
N LEU A 277 -2.78 17.33 34.79
CA LEU A 277 -2.36 18.03 33.58
C LEU A 277 -2.24 19.54 33.76
N ASP A 278 -2.98 20.11 34.70
CA ASP A 278 -2.97 21.55 34.97
C ASP A 278 -1.89 21.95 35.99
N ALA A 279 -1.16 20.97 36.53
CA ALA A 279 0.02 21.24 37.35
C ALA A 279 1.15 21.84 36.51
N SER A 280 1.91 22.74 37.13
CA SER A 280 3.12 23.31 36.55
C SER A 280 4.16 22.21 36.29
N ALA A 281 4.85 22.32 35.17
CA ALA A 281 5.93 21.46 34.75
C ALA A 281 7.18 22.30 34.45
N SER A 282 8.37 21.75 34.69
CA SER A 282 9.64 22.44 34.45
C SER A 282 10.55 21.55 33.62
N ALA A 283 11.14 22.12 32.58
CA ALA A 283 12.11 21.42 31.73
C ALA A 283 13.38 21.10 32.53
N ARG A 284 14.10 20.05 32.11
CA ARG A 284 15.39 19.65 32.68
C ARG A 284 16.58 20.15 31.87
N GLY A 285 16.33 20.75 30.71
CA GLY A 285 17.33 21.32 29.81
C GLY A 285 17.93 20.31 28.83
N TRP A 286 17.18 19.28 28.43
CA TRP A 286 17.61 18.35 27.38
C TRP A 286 17.35 18.91 25.98
N ARG A 287 16.22 19.61 25.78
CA ARG A 287 15.83 20.24 24.53
C ARG A 287 16.64 21.49 24.20
#